data_AF-A0A0F5VJK4-F1
#
_entry.id   AF-A0A0F5VJK4-F1
#
_cell.length_a   1.000
_cell.length_b   1.000
_cell.length_c   1.000
_cell.angle_alpha   90.00
_cell.angle_beta   90.00
_cell.angle_gamma   90.00
#
_symmetry.space_group_name_H-M   'P 1'
#
loop_
_entity.id
_entity.type
_entity.pdbx_description
1 polymer ?
#
loop_
_entity_poly.entity_id
_entity_poly.type
_entity_poly.pdbx_seq_one_letter_code
_entity_poly.pdbx_strand_id
1 'polypeptide(L)'
;GRTLRTGDPVLISFAAANTDPKLTEHREQLSSKAHLAFGAGPHACPAKDPAFMIAATAVESLLNRLPDVEMRVPFKELAWVATPWSRSLVTVPIRYTPRTVAPAARTRPATPSSVQAAHSAAAVPQPSSAGRAAHAAPRPKGGLFSRFRAWVNGE
;
A
#
# COMPACT_ATOMS: atom_id res chain seq x y z
N GLY A 1 7.03 -14.50 -31.99
CA GLY A 1 6.79 -13.10 -31.54
C GLY A 1 5.64 -12.49 -32.30
N ARG A 2 5.29 -11.24 -32.01
CA ARG A 2 4.32 -10.42 -32.78
C ARG A 2 4.98 -9.10 -33.14
N THR A 3 4.79 -8.64 -34.37
CA THR A 3 5.29 -7.34 -34.83
C THR A 3 4.28 -6.25 -34.49
N LEU A 4 4.74 -5.19 -33.84
CA LEU A 4 3.97 -3.97 -33.55
C LEU A 4 4.44 -2.85 -34.46
N ARG A 5 3.51 -2.03 -34.94
CA ARG A 5 3.82 -0.85 -35.76
C ARG A 5 3.91 0.38 -34.87
N THR A 6 4.61 1.41 -35.35
CA THR A 6 4.63 2.72 -34.69
C THR A 6 3.21 3.25 -34.58
N GLY A 7 2.82 3.68 -33.37
CA GLY A 7 1.50 4.20 -33.08
C GLY A 7 0.47 3.16 -32.63
N ASP A 8 0.80 1.86 -32.64
CA ASP A 8 -0.10 0.84 -32.12
C ASP A 8 -0.24 0.98 -30.60
N PRO A 9 -1.47 1.15 -30.05
CA PRO A 9 -1.68 1.14 -28.62
C PRO A 9 -1.48 -0.27 -28.07
N VAL A 10 -0.71 -0.39 -26.98
CA VAL A 10 -0.45 -1.67 -26.31
C VAL A 10 -0.98 -1.61 -24.89
N LEU A 11 -1.87 -2.54 -24.55
CA LEU A 11 -2.35 -2.71 -23.18
C LEU A 11 -1.62 -3.88 -22.51
N ILE A 12 -1.09 -3.64 -21.32
CA ILE A 12 -0.41 -4.66 -20.51
C ILE A 12 -1.42 -5.24 -19.51
N SER A 13 -1.70 -6.53 -19.61
CA SER A 13 -2.51 -7.23 -18.59
C SER A 13 -1.64 -7.67 -17.43
N PHE A 14 -1.61 -6.87 -16.36
CA PHE A 14 -0.92 -7.25 -15.12
C PHE A 14 -1.54 -8.49 -14.47
N ALA A 15 -2.85 -8.68 -14.61
CA ALA A 15 -3.53 -9.88 -14.11
C ALA A 15 -2.97 -11.14 -14.79
N ALA A 16 -2.94 -11.16 -16.13
CA ALA A 16 -2.40 -12.30 -16.88
C ALA A 16 -0.91 -12.53 -16.59
N ALA A 17 -0.12 -11.46 -16.49
CA ALA A 17 1.30 -11.57 -16.14
C ALA A 17 1.51 -12.15 -14.74
N ASN A 18 0.68 -11.79 -13.76
CA ASN A 18 0.80 -12.29 -12.38
C ASN A 18 0.28 -13.73 -12.19
N THR A 19 -0.58 -14.21 -13.08
CA THR A 19 -1.17 -15.55 -13.04
C THR A 19 -0.65 -16.45 -14.17
N ASP A 20 0.46 -16.10 -14.82
CA ASP A 20 1.04 -16.90 -15.90
C ASP A 20 1.38 -18.31 -15.36
N PRO A 21 0.82 -19.39 -15.94
CA PRO A 21 1.10 -20.75 -15.51
C PRO A 21 2.60 -21.10 -15.52
N LYS A 22 3.38 -20.47 -16.40
CA LYS A 22 4.84 -20.65 -16.47
C LYS A 22 5.56 -20.09 -15.24
N LEU A 23 4.95 -19.14 -14.54
CA LEU A 23 5.49 -18.64 -13.27
C LEU A 23 5.18 -19.60 -12.13
N THR A 24 4.19 -20.48 -12.22
CA THR A 24 3.75 -21.35 -11.10
C THR A 24 4.91 -22.19 -10.55
N GLU A 25 5.70 -22.84 -11.41
CA GLU A 25 6.86 -23.63 -11.01
C GLU A 25 7.97 -22.77 -10.38
N HIS A 26 8.11 -21.53 -10.86
CA HIS A 26 9.10 -20.59 -10.33
C HIS A 26 8.61 -19.83 -9.09
N ARG A 27 7.32 -19.78 -8.78
CA ARG A 27 6.77 -19.10 -7.60
C ARG A 27 7.11 -19.80 -6.29
N GLU A 28 7.43 -21.09 -6.33
CA GLU A 28 7.99 -21.79 -5.17
C GLU A 28 9.42 -21.33 -4.86
N GLN A 29 10.13 -20.80 -5.87
CA GLN A 29 11.52 -20.34 -5.78
C GLN A 29 11.62 -18.80 -5.66
N LEU A 30 10.68 -18.08 -6.26
CA LEU A 30 10.57 -16.63 -6.25
C LEU A 30 9.77 -16.17 -5.03
N SER A 31 10.23 -15.11 -4.38
CA SER A 31 9.44 -14.48 -3.30
C SER A 31 8.04 -14.13 -3.78
N SER A 32 7.02 -14.32 -2.93
CA SER A 32 5.64 -13.85 -3.17
C SER A 32 5.52 -12.36 -3.53
N LYS A 33 6.60 -11.59 -3.33
CA LYS A 33 6.77 -10.17 -3.65
C LYS A 33 7.10 -9.89 -5.13
N ALA A 34 7.40 -10.91 -5.94
CA ALA A 34 7.66 -10.77 -7.37
C ALA A 34 6.34 -10.69 -8.17
N HIS A 35 5.65 -9.55 -8.09
CA HIS A 35 4.38 -9.30 -8.78
C HIS A 35 4.31 -7.89 -9.38
N LEU A 36 3.47 -7.72 -10.40
CA LEU A 36 3.22 -6.45 -11.09
C LEU A 36 1.93 -5.74 -10.61
N ALA A 37 1.39 -6.09 -9.44
CA ALA A 37 0.18 -5.44 -8.90
C ALA A 37 0.29 -3.90 -8.77
N PHE A 38 1.52 -3.37 -8.70
CA PHE A 38 1.82 -1.94 -8.65
C PHE A 38 2.54 -1.43 -9.90
N GLY A 39 2.53 -2.19 -11.00
CA GLY A 39 3.34 -1.89 -12.18
C GLY A 39 4.85 -1.98 -11.91
N ALA A 40 5.64 -1.45 -12.83
CA ALA A 40 7.10 -1.40 -12.76
C ALA A 40 7.63 -0.21 -13.57
N GLY A 41 8.90 0.17 -13.34
CA GLY A 41 9.56 1.27 -14.05
C GLY A 41 9.13 2.66 -13.56
N PRO A 42 9.40 3.71 -14.36
CA PRO A 42 9.11 5.11 -13.98
C PRO A 42 7.63 5.38 -13.65
N HIS A 43 6.72 4.60 -14.26
CA HIS A 43 5.28 4.70 -14.04
C HIS A 43 4.74 3.69 -13.01
N ALA A 44 5.60 3.08 -12.19
CA ALA A 44 5.14 2.25 -11.07
C ALA A 44 4.24 3.06 -10.13
N CYS A 45 3.30 2.38 -9.46
CA CYS A 45 2.32 3.01 -8.59
C CYS A 45 3.04 3.80 -7.46
N PRO A 46 2.80 5.12 -7.36
CA PRO A 46 3.47 5.94 -6.35
C PRO A 46 2.93 5.67 -4.94
N ALA A 47 1.80 4.99 -4.81
CA ALA A 47 1.08 4.73 -3.56
C ALA A 47 1.22 3.27 -3.09
N LYS A 48 2.27 2.54 -3.52
CA LYS A 48 2.47 1.13 -3.16
C LYS A 48 2.41 0.88 -1.65
N ASP A 49 3.19 1.64 -0.87
CA ASP A 49 3.29 1.45 0.58
C ASP A 49 1.99 1.77 1.32
N PRO A 50 1.34 2.94 1.11
CA PRO A 50 0.05 3.20 1.76
C PRO A 50 -1.05 2.24 1.29
N ALA A 51 -1.08 1.84 0.02
CA ALA A 51 -2.06 0.86 -0.47
C ALA A 51 -1.89 -0.50 0.22
N PHE A 52 -0.64 -0.97 0.39
CA PHE A 52 -0.36 -2.21 1.10
C PHE A 52 -0.76 -2.12 2.57
N MET A 53 -0.41 -1.02 3.25
CA MET A 53 -0.79 -0.78 4.64
C MET A 53 -2.31 -0.83 4.83
N ILE A 54 -3.06 -0.10 3.99
CA ILE A 54 -4.53 -0.09 4.03
C ILE A 54 -5.08 -1.50 3.84
N ALA A 55 -4.62 -2.22 2.83
CA ALA A 55 -5.12 -3.57 2.54
C ALA A 55 -4.82 -4.55 3.69
N ALA A 56 -3.59 -4.56 4.19
CA ALA A 56 -3.18 -5.43 5.29
C ALA A 56 -4.00 -5.14 6.56
N THR A 57 -4.08 -3.87 6.97
CA THR A 57 -4.84 -3.46 8.15
C THR A 57 -6.34 -3.72 8.00
N ALA A 58 -6.92 -3.53 6.82
CA ALA A 58 -8.34 -3.79 6.58
C ALA A 58 -8.65 -5.30 6.72
N VAL A 59 -7.83 -6.17 6.10
CA VAL A 59 -8.01 -7.62 6.20
C VAL A 59 -7.81 -8.10 7.63
N GLU A 60 -6.76 -7.65 8.31
CA GLU A 60 -6.50 -7.98 9.71
C GLU A 60 -7.65 -7.50 10.62
N SER A 61 -8.09 -6.26 10.47
CA SER A 61 -9.19 -5.71 11.26
C SER A 61 -10.50 -6.45 11.03
N LEU A 62 -10.78 -6.84 9.79
CA LEU A 62 -11.96 -7.63 9.43
C LEU A 62 -11.94 -8.98 10.14
N LEU A 63 -10.86 -9.75 9.98
CA LEU A 63 -10.75 -11.10 10.53
C LEU A 63 -10.66 -11.11 12.06
N ASN A 64 -10.03 -10.11 12.67
CA ASN A 64 -9.98 -9.98 14.13
C ASN A 64 -11.35 -9.63 14.74
N ARG A 65 -12.16 -8.84 14.03
CA ARG A 65 -13.49 -8.42 14.51
C ARG A 65 -14.59 -9.43 14.19
N LEU A 66 -14.49 -10.10 13.04
CA LEU A 66 -15.47 -11.06 12.52
C LEU A 66 -14.80 -12.42 12.25
N PRO A 67 -14.39 -13.16 13.29
CA PRO A 67 -13.63 -14.41 13.12
C PRO A 67 -14.43 -15.55 12.47
N ASP A 68 -15.76 -15.48 12.53
CA ASP A 68 -16.70 -16.44 11.94
C ASP A 68 -17.35 -15.92 10.65
N VAL A 69 -16.65 -15.02 9.93
CA VAL A 69 -17.13 -14.48 8.66
C VAL A 69 -17.11 -15.55 7.57
N GLU A 70 -18.24 -15.74 6.91
CA GLU A 70 -18.38 -16.69 5.81
C GLU A 70 -19.11 -16.08 4.61
N MET A 71 -18.79 -16.55 3.41
CA MET A 71 -19.53 -16.18 2.20
C MET A 71 -20.94 -16.78 2.21
N ARG A 72 -21.94 -15.97 1.86
CA ARG A 72 -23.36 -16.40 1.81
C ARG A 72 -23.71 -17.15 0.52
N VAL A 73 -22.87 -17.06 -0.51
CA VAL A 73 -23.08 -17.65 -1.84
C VAL A 73 -21.79 -18.31 -2.33
N PRO A 74 -21.82 -19.28 -3.24
CA PRO A 74 -20.63 -19.79 -3.91
C PRO A 74 -19.85 -18.70 -4.68
N PHE A 75 -18.52 -18.81 -4.75
CA PHE A 75 -17.66 -17.84 -5.46
C PHE A 75 -18.06 -17.63 -6.94
N LYS A 76 -18.49 -18.70 -7.61
CA LYS A 76 -18.92 -18.67 -9.02
C LYS A 76 -20.17 -17.81 -9.28
N GLU A 77 -20.95 -17.50 -8.25
CA GLU A 77 -22.17 -16.70 -8.36
C GLU A 77 -21.90 -15.19 -8.15
N LEU A 78 -20.67 -14.82 -7.81
CA LEU A 78 -20.32 -13.43 -7.59
C LEU A 78 -20.18 -12.68 -8.93
N ALA A 79 -20.79 -11.49 -8.98
CA ALA A 79 -20.68 -10.60 -10.12
C ALA A 79 -19.40 -9.75 -10.06
N TRP A 80 -18.74 -9.61 -11.21
CA TRP A 80 -17.58 -8.75 -11.39
C TRP A 80 -18.00 -7.42 -12.00
N VAL A 81 -17.33 -6.35 -11.58
CA VAL A 81 -17.49 -5.03 -12.22
C VAL A 81 -16.96 -5.14 -13.65
N ALA A 82 -17.77 -4.71 -14.62
CA ALA A 82 -17.41 -4.73 -16.05
C ALA A 82 -16.50 -3.55 -16.41
N THR A 83 -15.22 -3.67 -16.07
CA THR A 83 -14.20 -2.65 -16.34
C THR A 83 -12.90 -3.29 -16.85
N PRO A 84 -12.22 -2.70 -17.84
CA PRO A 84 -10.96 -3.22 -18.33
C PRO A 84 -9.77 -2.91 -17.40
N TRP A 85 -9.92 -2.02 -16.42
CA TRP A 85 -8.80 -1.51 -15.61
C TRP A 85 -8.61 -2.22 -14.26
N SER A 86 -9.67 -2.82 -13.72
CA SER A 86 -9.60 -3.46 -12.40
C SER A 86 -10.39 -4.76 -12.36
N ARG A 87 -10.02 -5.63 -11.43
CA ARG A 87 -10.72 -6.88 -11.17
C ARG A 87 -11.35 -6.84 -9.79
N SER A 88 -12.58 -6.37 -9.72
CA SER A 88 -13.29 -6.13 -8.46
C SER A 88 -14.69 -6.73 -8.48
N LEU A 89 -15.12 -7.22 -7.32
CA LEU A 89 -16.48 -7.73 -7.11
C LEU A 89 -17.46 -6.57 -6.95
N VAL A 90 -18.67 -6.73 -7.50
CA VAL A 90 -19.76 -5.77 -7.29
C VAL A 90 -20.21 -5.79 -5.83
N THR A 91 -20.37 -6.99 -5.28
CA THR A 91 -20.73 -7.23 -3.88
C THR A 91 -20.02 -8.47 -3.35
N VAL A 92 -19.81 -8.50 -2.03
CA VAL A 92 -19.33 -9.70 -1.32
C VAL A 92 -20.34 -10.02 -0.22
N PRO A 93 -21.35 -10.86 -0.51
CA PRO A 93 -22.35 -11.24 0.48
C PRO A 93 -21.73 -12.12 1.57
N ILE A 94 -21.72 -11.64 2.81
CA ILE A 94 -21.16 -12.35 3.97
C ILE A 94 -22.20 -12.57 5.07
N ARG A 95 -21.96 -13.56 5.92
CA ARG A 95 -22.64 -13.79 7.20
C ARG A 95 -21.60 -13.86 8.32
N TYR A 96 -21.98 -13.44 9.52
CA TYR A 96 -21.15 -13.49 10.74
C TYR A 96 -22.06 -13.35 11.97
N THR A 97 -21.58 -13.77 13.14
CA THR A 97 -22.31 -13.56 14.40
C THR A 97 -22.21 -12.09 14.80
N PRO A 98 -23.33 -11.37 14.98
CA PRO A 98 -23.30 -9.97 15.40
C PRO A 98 -22.57 -9.80 16.74
N ARG A 99 -21.58 -8.92 16.78
CA ARG A 99 -20.92 -8.52 18.02
C ARG A 99 -21.46 -7.18 18.48
N THR A 100 -22.00 -7.15 19.68
CA THR A 100 -22.38 -5.91 20.35
C THR A 100 -21.11 -5.17 20.74
N VAL A 101 -20.75 -4.14 19.97
CA VAL A 101 -19.69 -3.21 20.39
C VAL A 101 -20.32 -2.29 21.43
N ALA A 102 -19.92 -2.43 22.70
CA ALA A 102 -20.31 -1.47 23.71
C ALA A 102 -19.91 -0.07 23.23
N PRO A 103 -20.81 0.92 23.24
CA PRO A 103 -20.48 2.25 22.75
C PRO A 103 -19.26 2.75 23.49
N ALA A 104 -18.22 3.13 22.74
CA ALA A 104 -17.01 3.69 23.33
C ALA A 104 -17.45 4.83 24.24
N ALA A 105 -17.22 4.67 25.55
CA ALA A 105 -17.55 5.68 26.52
C ALA A 105 -16.94 6.99 26.03
N ARG A 106 -17.79 7.97 25.70
CA ARG A 106 -17.37 9.29 25.22
C ARG A 106 -16.30 9.76 26.19
N THR A 107 -15.04 9.74 25.77
CA THR A 107 -13.96 10.24 26.58
C THR A 107 -14.22 11.73 26.69
N ARG A 108 -14.73 12.16 27.85
CA ARG A 108 -14.92 13.57 28.14
C ARG A 108 -13.54 14.21 27.97
N PRO A 109 -13.39 15.30 27.20
CA PRO A 109 -12.09 15.93 27.03
C PRO A 109 -11.53 16.22 28.41
N ALA A 110 -10.36 15.65 28.69
CA ALA A 110 -9.64 15.90 29.92
C ALA A 110 -9.30 17.39 29.95
N THR A 111 -9.69 18.07 31.01
CA THR A 111 -9.27 19.44 31.29
C THR A 111 -7.74 19.46 31.23
N PRO A 112 -7.09 20.33 30.44
CA PRO A 112 -5.64 20.36 30.37
C PRO A 112 -5.10 20.73 31.76
N SER A 113 -4.47 19.76 32.42
CA SER A 113 -3.68 19.99 33.63
C SER A 113 -2.46 20.80 33.21
N SER A 114 -2.32 21.99 33.77
CA SER A 114 -1.21 22.90 33.52
C SER A 114 0.11 22.22 33.88
N VAL A 115 0.90 21.82 32.88
CA VAL A 115 2.26 21.33 33.10
C VAL A 115 3.13 22.55 33.40
N GLN A 116 3.48 22.75 34.67
CA GLN A 116 4.54 23.67 35.07
C GLN A 116 5.87 23.17 34.50
N ALA A 117 6.45 23.98 33.60
CA ALA A 117 7.78 23.77 33.06
C ALA A 117 8.84 23.97 34.15
N ALA A 118 9.40 22.88 34.67
CA ALA A 118 10.64 22.93 35.43
C ALA A 118 11.81 22.76 34.46
N HIS A 119 12.43 23.88 34.09
CA HIS A 119 13.73 23.90 33.44
C HIS A 119 14.79 23.51 34.47
N SER A 120 15.46 22.38 34.26
CA SER A 120 16.77 22.12 34.87
C SER A 120 17.79 21.92 33.76
N ALA A 121 18.66 22.91 33.63
CA ALA A 121 19.83 22.90 32.78
C ALA A 121 20.89 21.96 33.36
N ALA A 122 21.44 21.07 32.53
CA ALA A 122 22.72 20.43 32.81
C ALA A 122 23.42 19.98 31.50
N ALA A 123 24.54 20.67 31.24
CA ALA A 123 25.77 20.27 30.56
C ALA A 123 25.72 19.60 29.17
N VAL A 124 26.22 20.37 28.20
CA VAL A 124 26.67 19.95 26.86
C VAL A 124 28.03 19.24 26.96
N PRO A 125 28.22 18.04 26.37
CA PRO A 125 29.53 17.57 25.93
C PRO A 125 29.73 17.88 24.43
N GLN A 126 30.87 18.48 24.10
CA GLN A 126 31.27 18.78 22.71
C GLN A 126 31.68 17.54 21.91
N PRO A 127 31.53 17.56 20.57
CA PRO A 127 31.93 16.48 19.68
C PRO A 127 33.45 16.51 19.36
N SER A 128 34.11 15.37 19.50
CA SER A 128 35.45 15.12 18.98
C SER A 128 35.41 14.83 17.48
N SER A 129 36.21 15.58 16.73
CA SER A 129 36.38 15.57 15.28
C SER A 129 37.19 14.36 14.77
N ALA A 130 36.74 13.70 13.71
CA ALA A 130 37.59 13.16 12.64
C ALA A 130 36.74 12.63 11.47
N GLY A 131 37.06 13.05 10.24
CA GLY A 131 36.56 12.44 9.00
C GLY A 131 35.84 13.39 8.06
N ARG A 132 36.61 14.12 7.24
CA ARG A 132 36.12 14.99 6.17
C ARG A 132 35.44 14.16 5.08
N ALA A 133 34.29 14.65 4.63
CA ALA A 133 33.38 14.03 3.68
C ALA A 133 33.89 14.00 2.23
N ALA A 134 33.43 13.00 1.49
CA ALA A 134 32.99 13.19 0.11
C ALA A 134 31.46 13.00 0.10
N HIS A 135 30.73 14.04 0.51
CA HIS A 135 29.29 14.09 0.39
C HIS A 135 28.94 14.29 -1.08
N ALA A 136 28.37 13.27 -1.71
CA ALA A 136 27.56 13.47 -2.91
C ALA A 136 26.45 14.47 -2.57
N ALA A 137 26.30 15.51 -3.39
CA ALA A 137 25.36 16.59 -3.19
C ALA A 137 23.95 16.04 -2.88
N PRO A 138 23.22 16.59 -1.88
CA PRO A 138 21.84 16.22 -1.67
C PRO A 138 21.04 16.63 -2.91
N ARG A 139 20.53 15.65 -3.66
CA ARG A 139 19.53 15.90 -4.71
C ARG A 139 18.39 16.69 -4.05
N PRO A 140 17.90 17.77 -4.68
CA PRO A 140 16.81 18.54 -4.12
C PRO A 140 15.65 17.59 -3.83
N LYS A 141 15.16 17.61 -2.58
CA LYS A 141 13.97 16.86 -2.18
C LYS A 141 12.79 17.47 -2.94
N GLY A 142 12.54 16.95 -4.13
CA GLY A 142 11.39 17.33 -4.93
C GLY A 142 10.15 17.18 -4.06
N GLY A 143 9.40 18.27 -3.90
CA GLY A 143 8.10 18.23 -3.25
C GLY A 143 7.21 17.18 -3.91
N LEU A 144 6.14 16.77 -3.24
CA LEU A 144 5.21 15.76 -3.76
C LEU A 144 4.77 16.03 -5.21
N PHE A 145 4.64 17.31 -5.59
CA PHE A 145 4.38 17.76 -6.95
C PHE A 145 5.50 17.47 -7.96
N SER A 146 6.77 17.57 -7.57
CA SER A 146 7.91 17.26 -8.44
C SER A 146 8.01 15.77 -8.72
N ARG A 147 7.75 14.92 -7.71
CA ARG A 147 7.70 13.46 -7.89
C ARG A 147 6.50 13.03 -8.74
N PHE A 148 5.36 13.67 -8.56
CA PHE A 148 4.19 13.46 -9.41
C PHE A 148 4.47 13.86 -10.88
N ARG A 149 5.09 15.01 -11.11
CA ARG A 149 5.43 15.48 -12.46
C ARG A 149 6.44 14.57 -13.16
N ALA A 150 7.49 14.12 -12.46
CA ALA A 150 8.43 13.14 -12.98
C ALA A 150 7.71 11.81 -13.32
N TRP A 151 6.82 11.34 -12.45
CA TRP A 151 6.00 10.16 -12.71
C TRP A 151 5.07 10.31 -13.93
N VAL A 152 4.48 11.49 -14.15
CA VAL A 152 3.67 11.75 -15.36
C VAL A 152 4.54 11.74 -16.62
N ASN A 153 5.76 12.28 -16.54
CA ASN A 153 6.68 12.34 -17.67
C ASN A 153 7.43 11.02 -17.94
N GLY A 154 7.38 10.07 -17.00
CA GLY A 154 8.11 8.81 -17.10
C GLY A 154 9.61 8.94 -16.84
N GLU A 155 10.02 9.94 -16.06
CA GLU A 155 11.42 10.26 -15.70
C GLU A 155 11.91 9.58 -14.41
#